data_AF-A0A4U1LZU5-F1
#
_entry.id   AF-A0A4U1LZU5-F1
#
_cell.length_a   1.000
_cell.length_b   1.000
_cell.length_c   1.000
_cell.angle_alpha   90.00
_cell.angle_beta   90.00
_cell.angle_gamma   90.00
#
_symmetry.space_group_name_H-M   'P 1'
#
loop_
_entity.id
_entity.type
_entity.pdbx_description
1 polymer ?
#
loop_
_entity_poly.entity_id
_entity_poly.type
_entity_poly.pdbx_seq_one_letter_code
_entity_poly.pdbx_strand_id
1 'polypeptide(L)'
;MRTSIKAILLLALANFFVACSSDDDNRTIDPEPTPDPGSEVVELTGEVTEDTTLEAATEYILAGPLTVKDGVTLTIEAGTTIEAKSGRTDVFLAVERGAKLMAKGTAAAPIRFTSDAASPEAGDWGGIVLAGKAPSNKGTDVESEVAGVLYGGTDAADNSGELSYVIAEYTGAKINNEQEFNGISFFGVGSGTVVNNIVVNNGADDGIEFFGGTVNVTNVYCSNIADDMFDWTEGYQGTITNAFGVRNNGFDMATEDPRGIEGDSNSNDPTAAPISTPTLNNVTILNLNQTVALKAGAEIRRGTDATINNILFAAYREASFENRIDTKDDNGDGAVTLTEAYSQGNVGADKDGSTIEGTITEIGDGIVISDNNTVEGKAGVGADLAAFDWANPTFVVTQTDGVVVEEPELQGTITEDTKLVSTVEYSLAGPLTVKEGATLTIEAGTTIKAVSGRTDVFLAVERGAKLIAVGTAAAPIRFTSDATSPAAGDWGGIVLAGKAPSNKGTDVESEVAGVLYGGTDAADNSGELSYVIA
;
A
#
# COMPACT_ATOMS: atom_id res chain seq x y z
N MET A 1 -30.71 34.30 -79.39
CA MET A 1 -31.50 33.10 -79.76
C MET A 1 -32.13 32.60 -78.47
N ARG A 2 -33.42 32.88 -78.24
CA ARG A 2 -34.55 31.93 -78.44
C ARG A 2 -34.34 30.68 -77.58
N THR A 3 -35.21 30.23 -76.69
CA THR A 3 -36.63 30.45 -76.33
C THR A 3 -36.83 29.47 -75.15
N SER A 4 -37.19 29.87 -73.93
CA SER A 4 -38.54 30.11 -73.42
C SER A 4 -39.47 28.87 -73.42
N ILE A 5 -40.24 28.72 -72.31
CA ILE A 5 -41.59 28.10 -72.18
C ILE A 5 -41.60 26.57 -71.90
N LYS A 6 -42.29 25.94 -70.93
CA LYS A 6 -43.37 26.20 -69.93
C LYS A 6 -43.33 25.03 -68.90
N ALA A 7 -43.45 25.24 -67.58
CA ALA A 7 -44.70 25.26 -66.77
C ALA A 7 -45.41 23.87 -66.72
N ILE A 8 -45.73 23.23 -65.58
CA ILE A 8 -46.77 23.50 -64.55
C ILE A 8 -46.72 22.26 -63.60
N LEU A 9 -46.45 22.38 -62.28
CA LEU A 9 -47.39 22.57 -61.15
C LEU A 9 -47.90 21.26 -60.50
N LEU A 10 -47.67 21.11 -59.19
CA LEU A 10 -48.65 20.84 -58.10
C LEU A 10 -47.82 20.74 -56.80
N LEU A 11 -47.77 21.71 -55.87
CA LEU A 11 -48.80 22.34 -55.03
C LEU A 11 -49.32 21.47 -53.86
N ALA A 12 -48.75 21.71 -52.68
CA ALA A 12 -49.44 21.90 -51.38
C ALA A 12 -48.40 22.50 -50.40
N LEU A 13 -48.36 23.82 -50.13
CA LEU A 13 -49.12 24.60 -49.12
C LEU A 13 -49.09 23.96 -47.72
N ALA A 14 -48.75 24.61 -46.60
CA ALA A 14 -48.47 26.01 -46.24
C ALA A 14 -47.66 26.00 -44.90
N ASN A 15 -46.58 26.79 -44.69
CA ASN A 15 -46.51 28.21 -44.27
C ASN A 15 -47.43 28.56 -43.09
N PHE A 16 -46.92 28.96 -41.92
CA PHE A 16 -46.36 30.29 -41.58
C PHE A 16 -46.06 30.32 -40.05
N PHE A 17 -45.30 31.19 -39.38
CA PHE A 17 -44.54 32.43 -39.64
C PHE A 17 -43.65 32.69 -38.39
N VAL A 18 -42.43 33.23 -38.61
CA VAL A 18 -41.77 34.40 -37.96
C VAL A 18 -41.66 34.48 -36.42
N ALA A 19 -40.44 34.68 -35.90
CA ALA A 19 -39.96 35.96 -35.35
C ALA A 19 -38.60 35.80 -34.66
N CYS A 20 -37.63 36.66 -35.00
CA CYS A 20 -36.48 36.94 -34.15
C CYS A 20 -36.91 37.86 -33.00
N SER A 21 -36.40 37.60 -31.80
CA SER A 21 -36.12 38.63 -30.80
C SER A 21 -34.90 38.18 -29.99
N SER A 22 -33.93 39.08 -29.88
CA SER A 22 -32.85 39.06 -28.90
C SER A 22 -33.41 39.11 -27.48
N ASP A 23 -32.76 38.43 -26.53
CA ASP A 23 -32.49 38.94 -25.17
C ASP A 23 -31.44 38.06 -24.47
N ASP A 24 -30.50 38.74 -23.79
CA ASP A 24 -29.58 38.18 -22.80
C ASP A 24 -30.39 37.52 -21.68
N ASP A 25 -30.02 36.31 -21.26
CA ASP A 25 -30.39 35.80 -19.93
C ASP A 25 -29.21 35.04 -19.30
N ASN A 26 -28.50 35.81 -18.48
CA ASN A 26 -27.76 35.42 -17.30
C ASN A 26 -28.52 34.32 -16.51
N ARG A 27 -28.06 33.07 -16.58
CA ARG A 27 -28.62 32.00 -15.74
C ARG A 27 -28.07 32.14 -14.32
N THR A 28 -28.83 32.85 -13.52
CA THR A 28 -28.79 32.74 -12.06
C THR A 28 -29.36 31.36 -11.69
N ILE A 29 -28.59 30.58 -10.94
CA ILE A 29 -29.05 29.34 -10.31
C ILE A 29 -29.79 29.76 -9.03
N ASP A 30 -31.11 29.50 -8.96
CA ASP A 30 -31.90 29.52 -7.73
C ASP A 30 -32.22 28.05 -7.36
N PRO A 31 -32.20 27.67 -6.08
CA PRO A 31 -32.14 26.27 -5.66
C PRO A 31 -33.55 25.66 -5.63
N GLU A 32 -33.72 24.51 -6.27
CA GLU A 32 -34.88 23.64 -6.06
C GLU A 32 -34.61 22.58 -4.97
N PRO A 33 -35.66 22.03 -4.33
CA PRO A 33 -35.72 21.87 -2.88
C PRO A 33 -35.17 20.53 -2.35
N THR A 34 -34.54 20.66 -1.16
CA THR A 34 -34.16 19.66 -0.14
C THR A 34 -34.17 18.16 -0.52
N PRO A 35 -32.99 17.51 -0.55
CA PRO A 35 -32.89 16.07 -0.74
C PRO A 35 -33.31 15.25 0.50
N ASP A 36 -33.80 14.04 0.24
CA ASP A 36 -34.06 12.93 1.17
C ASP A 36 -32.71 12.46 1.80
N PRO A 37 -32.63 12.00 3.06
CA PRO A 37 -31.34 11.73 3.69
C PRO A 37 -30.83 10.34 3.27
N GLY A 38 -30.07 10.32 2.18
CA GLY A 38 -29.13 9.28 1.79
C GLY A 38 -27.85 9.95 1.30
N SER A 39 -26.68 9.45 1.70
CA SER A 39 -25.36 9.98 1.29
C SER A 39 -25.34 10.28 -0.22
N GLU A 40 -25.27 11.55 -0.61
CA GLU A 40 -25.02 11.92 -2.00
C GLU A 40 -23.53 11.72 -2.27
N VAL A 41 -23.20 10.65 -2.99
CA VAL A 41 -21.85 10.42 -3.53
C VAL A 41 -21.57 11.49 -4.59
N VAL A 42 -20.48 12.22 -4.45
CA VAL A 42 -20.06 13.27 -5.40
C VAL A 42 -19.00 12.73 -6.35
N GLU A 43 -19.32 12.71 -7.64
CA GLU A 43 -18.36 12.34 -8.68
C GLU A 43 -17.46 13.53 -9.04
N LEU A 44 -16.14 13.32 -8.99
CA LEU A 44 -15.12 14.27 -9.38
C LEU A 44 -14.60 13.92 -10.78
N THR A 45 -14.70 14.87 -11.72
CA THR A 45 -14.18 14.75 -13.09
C THR A 45 -14.18 16.11 -13.77
N GLY A 46 -13.36 16.28 -14.82
CA GLY A 46 -13.27 17.49 -15.61
C GLY A 46 -12.33 18.53 -15.01
N GLU A 47 -12.64 19.81 -15.22
CA GLU A 47 -11.79 20.93 -14.82
C GLU A 47 -12.35 21.64 -13.58
N VAL A 48 -11.49 21.89 -12.59
CA VAL A 48 -11.78 22.77 -11.46
C VAL A 48 -11.39 24.20 -11.86
N THR A 49 -12.39 25.03 -12.15
CA THR A 49 -12.22 26.38 -12.71
C THR A 49 -12.47 27.52 -11.71
N GLU A 50 -12.90 27.18 -10.50
CA GLU A 50 -13.07 28.10 -9.37
C GLU A 50 -12.64 27.41 -8.07
N ASP A 51 -12.27 28.22 -7.08
CA ASP A 51 -11.79 27.71 -5.79
C ASP A 51 -12.83 26.74 -5.19
N THR A 52 -12.43 25.51 -4.96
CA THR A 52 -13.31 24.41 -4.57
C THR A 52 -12.81 23.77 -3.28
N THR A 53 -13.72 23.40 -2.38
CA THR A 53 -13.40 22.65 -1.15
C THR A 53 -14.10 21.30 -1.17
N LEU A 54 -13.34 20.23 -0.92
CA LEU A 54 -13.83 18.88 -0.69
C LEU A 54 -13.94 18.64 0.81
N GLU A 55 -15.17 18.51 1.29
CA GLU A 55 -15.56 18.45 2.71
C GLU A 55 -15.46 17.01 3.24
N ALA A 56 -14.92 16.83 4.45
CA ALA A 56 -14.62 15.50 4.99
C ALA A 56 -15.85 14.59 5.20
N ALA A 57 -17.04 15.18 5.32
CA ALA A 57 -18.30 14.45 5.51
C ALA A 57 -18.91 13.92 4.20
N THR A 58 -18.31 14.21 3.05
CA THR A 58 -18.83 13.84 1.73
C THR A 58 -18.08 12.64 1.17
N GLU A 59 -18.82 11.70 0.60
CA GLU A 59 -18.24 10.57 -0.14
C GLU A 59 -17.88 11.02 -1.56
N TYR A 60 -16.61 10.92 -1.92
CA TYR A 60 -16.11 11.35 -3.24
C TYR A 60 -15.64 10.17 -4.08
N ILE A 61 -16.07 10.14 -5.33
CA ILE A 61 -15.57 9.21 -6.34
C ILE A 61 -14.83 9.98 -7.43
N LEU A 62 -13.54 9.75 -7.62
CA LEU A 62 -12.80 10.27 -8.77
C LEU A 62 -13.16 9.41 -10.00
N ALA A 63 -14.05 9.94 -10.85
CA ALA A 63 -14.69 9.19 -11.93
C ALA A 63 -14.01 9.37 -13.31
N GLY A 64 -13.01 10.23 -13.39
CA GLY A 64 -12.26 10.56 -14.58
C GLY A 64 -11.06 11.46 -14.26
N PRO A 65 -10.47 12.14 -15.25
CA PRO A 65 -9.41 13.10 -14.99
C PRO A 65 -10.00 14.31 -14.27
N LEU A 66 -9.41 14.72 -13.16
CA LEU A 66 -9.75 15.97 -12.47
C LEU A 66 -8.55 16.91 -12.55
N THR A 67 -8.69 18.04 -13.26
CA THR A 67 -7.61 18.99 -13.48
C THR A 67 -7.90 20.33 -12.80
N VAL A 68 -7.07 20.75 -11.85
CA VAL A 68 -7.15 22.07 -11.22
C VAL A 68 -6.43 23.08 -12.10
N LYS A 69 -7.16 24.11 -12.55
CA LYS A 69 -6.69 25.06 -13.56
C LYS A 69 -5.85 26.19 -12.97
N ASP A 70 -4.99 26.79 -13.80
CA ASP A 70 -4.17 27.95 -13.41
C ASP A 70 -4.99 29.04 -12.68
N GLY A 71 -4.46 29.51 -11.55
CA GLY A 71 -5.08 30.52 -10.70
C GLY A 71 -6.15 30.00 -9.73
N VAL A 72 -6.44 28.69 -9.75
CA VAL A 72 -7.48 28.06 -8.91
C VAL A 72 -6.86 27.24 -7.77
N THR A 73 -7.54 27.21 -6.63
CA THR A 73 -7.20 26.39 -5.47
C THR A 73 -8.23 25.26 -5.25
N LEU A 74 -7.76 24.01 -5.26
CA LEU A 74 -8.53 22.89 -4.72
C LEU A 74 -8.10 22.65 -3.28
N THR A 75 -9.04 22.78 -2.34
CA THR A 75 -8.84 22.48 -0.91
C THR A 75 -9.48 21.13 -0.58
N ILE A 76 -8.77 20.28 0.15
CA ILE A 76 -9.29 19.00 0.62
C ILE A 76 -9.16 18.99 2.14
N GLU A 77 -10.29 18.84 2.82
CA GLU A 77 -10.32 18.81 4.28
C GLU A 77 -9.67 17.53 4.86
N ALA A 78 -9.19 17.62 6.10
CA ALA A 78 -8.63 16.48 6.80
C ALA A 78 -9.67 15.38 7.01
N GLY A 79 -9.30 14.12 6.78
CA GLY A 79 -10.18 12.96 6.92
C GLY A 79 -10.99 12.61 5.66
N THR A 80 -10.90 13.43 4.60
CA THR A 80 -11.55 13.13 3.32
C THR A 80 -10.95 11.86 2.70
N THR A 81 -11.81 10.95 2.26
CA THR A 81 -11.46 9.80 1.42
C THR A 81 -12.01 10.02 0.02
N ILE A 82 -11.15 9.84 -0.99
CA ILE A 82 -11.49 9.92 -2.41
C ILE A 82 -11.21 8.54 -3.01
N GLU A 83 -12.25 7.87 -3.49
CA GLU A 83 -12.12 6.57 -4.16
C GLU A 83 -12.09 6.77 -5.68
N ALA A 84 -11.01 6.34 -6.33
CA ALA A 84 -10.83 6.42 -7.76
C ALA A 84 -11.48 5.22 -8.45
N LYS A 85 -12.20 5.49 -9.56
CA LYS A 85 -12.74 4.44 -10.42
C LYS A 85 -11.60 3.56 -10.94
N SER A 86 -11.60 2.30 -10.52
CA SER A 86 -10.51 1.36 -10.78
C SER A 86 -10.45 0.85 -12.22
N GLY A 87 -9.29 0.30 -12.59
CA GLY A 87 -9.02 -0.34 -13.89
C GLY A 87 -9.02 0.63 -15.07
N ARG A 88 -8.79 1.93 -14.84
CA ARG A 88 -8.85 2.98 -15.88
C ARG A 88 -7.58 3.82 -15.88
N THR A 89 -7.12 4.17 -17.08
CA THR A 89 -5.95 5.03 -17.31
C THR A 89 -6.28 6.52 -17.36
N ASP A 90 -7.57 6.86 -17.47
CA ASP A 90 -8.08 8.23 -17.52
C ASP A 90 -8.70 8.66 -16.18
N VAL A 91 -8.14 8.20 -15.05
CA VAL A 91 -8.58 8.54 -13.69
C VAL A 91 -7.38 9.00 -12.88
N PHE A 92 -7.24 10.31 -12.67
CA PHE A 92 -6.11 10.92 -11.97
C PHE A 92 -6.47 12.34 -11.50
N LEU A 93 -5.70 12.86 -10.54
CA LEU A 93 -5.75 14.27 -10.14
C LEU A 93 -4.55 15.00 -10.72
N ALA A 94 -4.78 16.03 -11.52
CA ALA A 94 -3.74 16.91 -12.04
C ALA A 94 -3.90 18.34 -11.52
N VAL A 95 -2.79 18.99 -11.17
CA VAL A 95 -2.73 20.37 -10.70
C VAL A 95 -1.84 21.15 -11.66
N GLU A 96 -2.44 22.05 -12.44
CA GLU A 96 -1.69 22.83 -13.44
C GLU A 96 -0.72 23.82 -12.79
N ARG A 97 0.32 24.18 -13.54
CA ARG A 97 1.22 25.26 -13.18
C ARG A 97 0.46 26.55 -12.88
N GLY A 98 0.61 27.06 -11.65
CA GLY A 98 -0.08 28.25 -11.15
C GLY A 98 -1.40 27.97 -10.41
N ALA A 99 -1.90 26.74 -10.46
CA ALA A 99 -2.94 26.23 -9.58
C ALA A 99 -2.35 25.80 -8.22
N LYS A 100 -3.23 25.51 -7.25
CA LYS A 100 -2.84 25.01 -5.93
C LYS A 100 -3.67 23.83 -5.48
N LEU A 101 -3.01 22.85 -4.88
CA LEU A 101 -3.64 21.80 -4.09
C LEU A 101 -3.36 22.03 -2.61
N MET A 102 -4.42 22.21 -1.82
CA MET A 102 -4.36 22.36 -0.37
C MET A 102 -4.95 21.13 0.29
N ALA A 103 -4.17 20.04 0.34
CA ALA A 103 -4.52 18.78 0.99
C ALA A 103 -3.86 18.72 2.37
N LYS A 104 -4.58 19.18 3.40
CA LYS A 104 -4.06 19.32 4.76
C LYS A 104 -4.69 18.32 5.72
N GLY A 105 -4.33 17.05 5.57
CA GLY A 105 -4.65 16.02 6.53
C GLY A 105 -3.98 16.25 7.88
N THR A 106 -4.29 15.38 8.84
CA THR A 106 -3.58 15.31 10.12
C THR A 106 -3.26 13.87 10.46
N ALA A 107 -2.34 13.63 11.40
CA ALA A 107 -2.04 12.29 11.89
C ALA A 107 -3.29 11.51 12.36
N ALA A 108 -4.30 12.20 12.91
CA ALA A 108 -5.54 11.58 13.39
C ALA A 108 -6.62 11.46 12.32
N ALA A 109 -6.49 12.20 11.21
CA ALA A 109 -7.45 12.27 10.11
C ALA A 109 -6.69 12.56 8.81
N PRO A 110 -5.95 11.58 8.27
CA PRO A 110 -5.23 11.75 7.01
C PRO A 110 -6.21 11.89 5.85
N ILE A 111 -5.74 12.46 4.75
CA ILE A 111 -6.47 12.45 3.47
C ILE A 111 -6.07 11.19 2.73
N ARG A 112 -7.04 10.42 2.22
CA ARG A 112 -6.78 9.14 1.55
C ARG A 112 -7.32 9.16 0.13
N PHE A 113 -6.44 8.88 -0.84
CA PHE A 113 -6.77 8.57 -2.22
C PHE A 113 -6.56 7.07 -2.43
N THR A 114 -7.59 6.37 -2.88
CA THR A 114 -7.59 4.89 -2.94
C THR A 114 -8.43 4.39 -4.12
N SER A 115 -8.39 3.09 -4.40
CA SER A 115 -9.23 2.45 -5.43
C SER A 115 -10.65 2.16 -4.92
N ASP A 116 -11.65 2.28 -5.78
CA ASP A 116 -13.04 1.87 -5.50
C ASP A 116 -13.31 0.36 -5.70
N ALA A 117 -12.28 -0.41 -6.07
CA ALA A 117 -12.39 -1.84 -6.29
C ALA A 117 -12.69 -2.61 -4.98
N ALA A 118 -13.49 -3.68 -5.08
CA ALA A 118 -13.70 -4.60 -3.97
C ALA A 118 -12.43 -5.36 -3.56
N SER A 119 -11.50 -5.54 -4.51
CA SER A 119 -10.15 -6.07 -4.32
C SER A 119 -9.18 -5.15 -5.06
N PRO A 120 -8.68 -4.08 -4.42
CA PRO A 120 -7.76 -3.14 -5.04
C PRO A 120 -6.46 -3.76 -5.52
N GLU A 121 -5.99 -3.31 -6.67
CA GLU A 121 -4.73 -3.72 -7.27
C GLU A 121 -3.89 -2.49 -7.64
N ALA A 122 -2.57 -2.65 -7.60
CA ALA A 122 -1.66 -1.63 -8.08
C ALA A 122 -1.97 -1.28 -9.56
N GLY A 123 -2.00 0.01 -9.88
CA GLY A 123 -2.35 0.52 -11.21
C GLY A 123 -3.85 0.70 -11.47
N ASP A 124 -4.69 0.63 -10.44
CA ASP A 124 -6.13 0.83 -10.56
C ASP A 124 -6.50 2.24 -11.05
N TRP A 125 -5.68 3.24 -10.73
CA TRP A 125 -5.83 4.62 -11.18
C TRP A 125 -4.46 5.29 -11.35
N GLY A 126 -4.42 6.46 -11.99
CA GLY A 126 -3.18 7.14 -12.34
C GLY A 126 -2.37 7.54 -11.13
N GLY A 127 -2.84 8.50 -10.35
CA GLY A 127 -2.12 9.08 -9.22
C GLY A 127 -2.35 10.57 -9.12
N ILE A 128 -1.45 11.26 -8.42
CA ILE A 128 -1.49 12.71 -8.21
C ILE A 128 -0.35 13.37 -9.00
N VAL A 129 -0.69 14.32 -9.86
CA VAL A 129 0.27 15.04 -10.71
C VAL A 129 0.27 16.52 -10.34
N LEU A 130 1.43 17.06 -9.91
CA LEU A 130 1.60 18.47 -9.61
C LEU A 130 2.58 19.11 -10.60
N ALA A 131 2.13 20.12 -11.33
CA ALA A 131 2.99 20.94 -12.19
C ALA A 131 3.30 22.31 -11.55
N GLY A 132 4.57 22.70 -11.55
CA GLY A 132 5.05 23.96 -10.99
C GLY A 132 5.88 24.78 -11.97
N LYS A 133 6.37 25.93 -11.47
CA LYS A 133 7.17 26.93 -12.20
C LYS A 133 8.67 26.85 -11.91
N ALA A 134 9.12 25.83 -11.17
CA ALA A 134 10.52 25.66 -10.84
C ALA A 134 11.34 25.10 -12.02
N PRO A 135 12.67 25.28 -12.03
CA PRO A 135 13.50 24.88 -13.16
C PRO A 135 13.51 23.37 -13.42
N SER A 136 13.52 22.99 -14.70
CA SER A 136 13.87 21.65 -15.20
C SER A 136 14.93 21.82 -16.29
N ASN A 137 15.84 20.87 -16.44
CA ASN A 137 16.83 20.88 -17.51
C ASN A 137 16.28 20.43 -18.88
N LYS A 138 14.97 20.12 -18.96
CA LYS A 138 14.25 19.91 -20.23
C LYS A 138 13.68 21.19 -20.83
N GLY A 139 13.52 22.25 -20.04
CA GLY A 139 13.01 23.53 -20.51
C GLY A 139 12.15 24.28 -19.50
N THR A 140 11.42 25.29 -19.98
CA THR A 140 10.58 26.19 -19.14
C THR A 140 9.09 26.08 -19.43
N ASP A 141 8.70 25.36 -20.48
CA ASP A 141 7.32 25.09 -20.90
C ASP A 141 7.28 23.67 -21.47
N VAL A 142 7.59 22.70 -20.63
CA VAL A 142 7.64 21.28 -20.99
C VAL A 142 6.27 20.67 -20.72
N GLU A 143 5.78 19.83 -21.62
CA GLU A 143 4.55 19.04 -21.40
C GLU A 143 4.94 17.80 -20.61
N SER A 144 4.26 17.55 -19.49
CA SER A 144 4.46 16.35 -18.68
C SER A 144 4.10 15.11 -19.50
N GLU A 145 4.84 14.03 -19.30
CA GLU A 145 4.59 12.79 -20.03
C GLU A 145 3.25 12.15 -19.68
N VAL A 146 2.74 12.41 -18.48
CA VAL A 146 1.40 12.04 -18.04
C VAL A 146 0.51 13.27 -17.83
N ALA A 147 -0.81 13.10 -17.86
CA ALA A 147 -1.82 14.14 -17.66
C ALA A 147 -1.82 15.35 -18.63
N GLY A 148 -0.78 15.55 -19.45
CA GLY A 148 -0.71 16.61 -20.47
C GLY A 148 -0.68 18.04 -19.90
N VAL A 149 -0.09 18.23 -18.72
CA VAL A 149 0.03 19.56 -18.08
C VAL A 149 1.40 20.18 -18.37
N LEU A 150 1.46 21.52 -18.45
CA LEU A 150 2.73 22.22 -18.66
C LEU A 150 3.44 22.46 -17.32
N TYR A 151 4.75 22.17 -17.27
CA TYR A 151 5.62 22.43 -16.14
C TYR A 151 6.92 23.12 -16.56
N GLY A 152 7.72 23.46 -15.56
CA GLY A 152 8.98 24.15 -15.75
C GLY A 152 8.81 25.66 -15.67
N GLY A 153 9.95 26.34 -15.54
CA GLY A 153 10.02 27.79 -15.44
C GLY A 153 11.34 28.22 -14.82
N THR A 154 11.35 29.39 -14.21
CA THR A 154 12.55 29.98 -13.59
C THR A 154 12.37 30.27 -12.10
N ASP A 155 11.21 29.95 -11.53
CA ASP A 155 10.88 30.27 -10.15
C ASP A 155 11.11 29.07 -9.23
N ALA A 156 12.33 28.93 -8.73
CA ALA A 156 12.68 27.90 -7.74
C ALA A 156 11.88 28.03 -6.42
N ALA A 157 11.26 29.18 -6.14
CA ALA A 157 10.46 29.38 -4.94
C ALA A 157 8.95 29.23 -5.19
N ASP A 158 8.55 28.70 -6.36
CA ASP A 158 7.15 28.47 -6.70
C ASP A 158 6.42 27.64 -5.62
N ASN A 159 5.12 27.90 -5.50
CA ASN A 159 4.27 27.28 -4.49
C ASN A 159 3.00 26.74 -5.13
N SER A 160 3.01 25.41 -5.34
CA SER A 160 1.90 24.61 -5.87
C SER A 160 0.92 24.14 -4.78
N GLY A 161 1.08 24.61 -3.54
CA GLY A 161 0.19 24.33 -2.41
C GLY A 161 0.84 23.56 -1.26
N GLU A 162 0.06 22.69 -0.64
CA GLU A 162 0.44 21.90 0.53
C GLU A 162 -0.16 20.50 0.48
N LEU A 163 0.68 19.48 0.58
CA LEU A 163 0.31 18.09 0.81
C LEU A 163 0.87 17.68 2.17
N SER A 164 -0.01 17.51 3.16
CA SER A 164 0.35 17.11 4.52
C SER A 164 -0.54 15.96 5.00
N TYR A 165 0.04 14.86 5.49
CA TYR A 165 -0.70 13.66 5.93
C TYR A 165 -1.63 13.13 4.84
N VAL A 166 -1.03 12.80 3.69
CA VAL A 166 -1.72 12.26 2.51
C VAL A 166 -1.28 10.81 2.30
N ILE A 167 -2.26 9.93 2.06
CA ILE A 167 -2.06 8.54 1.69
C ILE A 167 -2.58 8.37 0.25
N ALA A 168 -1.73 7.94 -0.66
CA ALA A 168 -2.10 7.53 -2.01
C ALA A 168 -1.86 6.02 -2.17
N GLU A 169 -2.87 5.26 -2.56
CA GLU A 169 -2.74 3.82 -2.74
C GLU A 169 -3.22 3.33 -4.10
N TYR A 170 -2.69 2.21 -4.57
CA TYR A 170 -3.17 1.52 -5.78
C TYR A 170 -3.02 2.36 -7.05
N THR A 171 -2.01 3.22 -7.06
CA THR A 171 -1.66 4.13 -8.17
C THR A 171 -0.85 3.43 -9.25
N GLY A 172 -0.59 4.12 -10.35
CA GLY A 172 0.34 3.70 -11.39
C GLY A 172 -0.30 3.12 -12.64
N ALA A 173 -1.46 3.64 -13.05
CA ALA A 173 -2.16 3.13 -14.22
C ALA A 173 -1.30 3.25 -15.50
N LYS A 174 -1.11 2.13 -16.20
CA LYS A 174 -0.31 2.03 -17.42
C LYS A 174 -1.04 2.57 -18.65
N ILE A 175 -0.57 3.68 -19.23
CA ILE A 175 -1.22 4.34 -20.38
C ILE A 175 -0.92 3.59 -21.68
N ASN A 176 0.35 3.28 -21.91
CA ASN A 176 0.85 2.55 -23.08
C ASN A 176 2.16 1.82 -22.71
N ASN A 177 2.97 1.38 -23.69
CA ASN A 177 4.20 0.63 -23.39
C ASN A 177 5.37 1.52 -22.96
N GLU A 178 5.21 2.83 -23.10
CA GLU A 178 6.25 3.83 -22.91
C GLU A 178 5.87 4.88 -21.85
N GLN A 179 4.64 4.83 -21.32
CA GLN A 179 4.11 5.83 -20.41
C GLN A 179 3.18 5.20 -19.38
N GLU A 180 3.50 5.47 -18.13
CA GLU A 180 2.81 5.03 -16.94
C GLU A 180 2.73 6.21 -15.95
N PHE A 181 1.73 6.20 -15.07
CA PHE A 181 1.64 7.19 -13.99
C PHE A 181 2.43 6.71 -12.77
N ASN A 182 2.78 7.63 -11.87
CA ASN A 182 3.39 7.30 -10.58
C ASN A 182 2.39 7.48 -9.44
N GLY A 183 2.78 7.16 -8.21
CA GLY A 183 1.99 7.51 -7.02
C GLY A 183 1.77 9.01 -6.90
N ILE A 184 2.87 9.77 -6.83
CA ILE A 184 2.84 11.23 -6.90
C ILE A 184 3.98 11.73 -7.79
N SER A 185 3.63 12.44 -8.86
CA SER A 185 4.60 13.04 -9.78
C SER A 185 4.72 14.55 -9.53
N PHE A 186 5.94 15.01 -9.28
CA PHE A 186 6.28 16.42 -9.03
C PHE A 186 7.01 17.01 -10.24
N PHE A 187 6.25 17.59 -11.16
CA PHE A 187 6.78 18.22 -12.36
C PHE A 187 7.17 19.68 -12.09
N GLY A 188 8.47 19.97 -11.96
CA GLY A 188 8.98 21.34 -11.77
C GLY A 188 8.40 22.05 -10.55
N VAL A 189 8.16 21.33 -9.44
CA VAL A 189 7.55 21.90 -8.23
C VAL A 189 8.59 22.67 -7.41
N GLY A 190 8.22 23.87 -6.96
CA GLY A 190 9.11 24.78 -6.25
C GLY A 190 9.21 24.54 -4.75
N SER A 191 10.30 25.04 -4.16
CA SER A 191 10.60 24.97 -2.72
C SER A 191 9.62 25.72 -1.82
N GLY A 192 8.73 26.55 -2.38
CA GLY A 192 7.64 27.19 -1.66
C GLY A 192 6.46 26.26 -1.38
N THR A 193 6.39 25.10 -2.04
CA THR A 193 5.39 24.05 -1.82
C THR A 193 5.73 23.25 -0.57
N VAL A 194 4.72 22.95 0.26
CA VAL A 194 4.90 22.15 1.47
C VAL A 194 4.50 20.71 1.20
N VAL A 195 5.43 19.77 1.34
CA VAL A 195 5.15 18.34 1.18
C VAL A 195 5.70 17.59 2.40
N ASN A 196 4.81 17.02 3.22
CA ASN A 196 5.23 16.28 4.40
C ASN A 196 4.25 15.18 4.82
N ASN A 197 4.76 14.14 5.48
CA ASN A 197 3.97 13.01 5.97
C ASN A 197 3.14 12.39 4.84
N ILE A 198 3.84 11.85 3.85
CA ILE A 198 3.25 11.24 2.66
C ILE A 198 3.42 9.72 2.76
N VAL A 199 2.37 8.99 2.41
CA VAL A 199 2.42 7.55 2.18
C VAL A 199 1.99 7.25 0.75
N VAL A 200 2.80 6.48 0.04
CA VAL A 200 2.42 5.85 -1.23
C VAL A 200 2.49 4.35 -1.05
N ASN A 201 1.42 3.63 -1.34
CA ASN A 201 1.35 2.20 -1.06
C ASN A 201 0.69 1.38 -2.18
N ASN A 202 1.28 0.24 -2.54
CA ASN A 202 0.81 -0.65 -3.60
C ASN A 202 0.71 0.05 -4.97
N GLY A 203 1.81 0.66 -5.45
CA GLY A 203 1.89 1.31 -6.76
C GLY A 203 2.38 0.36 -7.86
N ALA A 204 1.87 0.50 -9.09
CA ALA A 204 2.27 -0.32 -10.25
C ALA A 204 3.46 0.26 -11.04
N ASP A 205 3.90 1.45 -10.65
CA ASP A 205 5.07 2.17 -11.14
C ASP A 205 5.71 2.85 -9.93
N ASP A 206 6.46 3.93 -10.11
CA ASP A 206 7.15 4.65 -9.05
C ASP A 206 6.26 5.14 -7.89
N GLY A 207 6.86 5.17 -6.69
CA GLY A 207 6.21 5.67 -5.49
C GLY A 207 6.02 7.18 -5.59
N ILE A 208 7.13 7.90 -5.64
CA ILE A 208 7.16 9.32 -5.96
C ILE A 208 8.26 9.59 -6.98
N GLU A 209 8.00 10.52 -7.89
CA GLU A 209 8.97 10.92 -8.90
C GLU A 209 9.05 12.45 -9.04
N PHE A 210 10.27 12.98 -9.14
CA PHE A 210 10.52 14.40 -9.37
C PHE A 210 11.04 14.65 -10.78
N PHE A 211 10.34 15.46 -11.56
CA PHE A 211 10.79 15.91 -12.88
C PHE A 211 11.30 17.34 -12.77
N GLY A 212 12.58 17.49 -12.44
CA GLY A 212 13.17 18.76 -12.09
C GLY A 212 12.58 19.36 -10.81
N GLY A 213 12.75 20.66 -10.62
CA GLY A 213 12.22 21.38 -9.47
C GLY A 213 13.13 21.40 -8.24
N THR A 214 12.59 21.93 -7.15
CA THR A 214 13.33 22.25 -5.91
C THR A 214 12.50 21.99 -4.65
N VAL A 215 11.33 21.35 -4.79
CA VAL A 215 10.46 21.01 -3.68
C VAL A 215 11.20 20.16 -2.65
N ASN A 216 10.96 20.42 -1.38
CA ASN A 216 11.48 19.62 -0.29
C ASN A 216 10.38 18.72 0.26
N VAL A 217 10.71 17.46 0.56
CA VAL A 217 9.80 16.49 1.14
C VAL A 217 10.31 16.07 2.52
N THR A 218 9.44 16.00 3.51
CA THR A 218 9.77 15.52 4.87
C THR A 218 8.82 14.41 5.29
N ASN A 219 9.34 13.27 5.75
CA ASN A 219 8.57 12.07 6.07
C ASN A 219 7.81 11.56 4.85
N VAL A 220 8.47 10.76 4.03
CA VAL A 220 7.82 10.01 2.93
C VAL A 220 8.02 8.52 3.13
N TYR A 221 6.93 7.76 3.02
CA TYR A 221 6.90 6.31 3.14
C TYR A 221 6.33 5.70 1.86
N CYS A 222 7.16 4.93 1.15
CA CYS A 222 6.77 4.19 -0.04
C CYS A 222 6.77 2.69 0.28
N SER A 223 5.65 2.01 0.06
CA SER A 223 5.47 0.59 0.35
C SER A 223 4.93 -0.13 -0.87
N ASN A 224 5.51 -1.28 -1.21
CA ASN A 224 5.02 -2.13 -2.30
C ASN A 224 4.88 -1.36 -3.62
N ILE A 225 5.98 -0.77 -4.04
CA ILE A 225 6.09 -0.06 -5.31
C ILE A 225 6.66 -1.03 -6.32
N ALA A 226 6.02 -1.17 -7.48
CA ALA A 226 6.43 -2.13 -8.48
C ALA A 226 7.73 -1.75 -9.17
N ASP A 227 7.98 -0.45 -9.36
CA ASP A 227 9.24 0.08 -9.91
C ASP A 227 10.09 0.72 -8.80
N ASP A 228 10.34 2.03 -8.85
CA ASP A 228 11.29 2.73 -7.98
C ASP A 228 10.57 3.46 -6.84
N MET A 229 11.01 3.22 -5.60
CA MET A 229 10.31 3.80 -4.44
C MET A 229 10.46 5.32 -4.38
N PHE A 230 11.62 5.83 -4.79
CA PHE A 230 11.95 7.24 -4.89
C PHE A 230 12.73 7.48 -6.17
N ASP A 231 12.15 8.21 -7.11
CA ASP A 231 12.84 8.57 -8.37
C ASP A 231 12.95 10.09 -8.52
N TRP A 232 14.00 10.54 -9.19
CA TRP A 232 14.10 11.87 -9.73
C TRP A 232 14.84 11.90 -11.06
N THR A 233 14.44 12.87 -11.87
CA THR A 233 15.02 13.18 -13.15
C THR A 233 15.10 14.70 -13.37
N GLU A 234 15.59 15.09 -14.53
CA GLU A 234 15.43 16.41 -15.14
C GLU A 234 15.94 17.62 -14.31
N GLY A 235 16.96 17.40 -13.49
CA GLY A 235 17.65 18.48 -12.79
C GLY A 235 17.05 18.82 -11.42
N TYR A 236 16.46 17.83 -10.74
CA TYR A 236 15.92 18.00 -9.39
C TYR A 236 17.01 18.40 -8.38
N GLN A 237 16.76 19.47 -7.62
CA GLN A 237 17.71 20.06 -6.65
C GLN A 237 17.10 20.21 -5.25
N GLY A 238 16.04 19.46 -4.95
CA GLY A 238 15.38 19.53 -3.66
C GLY A 238 16.04 18.66 -2.59
N THR A 239 15.41 18.63 -1.41
CA THR A 239 15.81 17.80 -0.28
C THR A 239 14.70 16.81 0.10
N ILE A 240 15.06 15.55 0.29
CA ILE A 240 14.18 14.51 0.85
C ILE A 240 14.69 14.17 2.24
N THR A 241 13.88 14.41 3.27
CA THR A 241 14.25 14.16 4.67
C THR A 241 13.33 13.12 5.27
N ASN A 242 13.91 12.09 5.89
CA ASN A 242 13.21 10.95 6.47
C ASN A 242 12.39 10.18 5.42
N ALA A 243 13.08 9.35 4.62
CA ALA A 243 12.47 8.56 3.56
C ALA A 243 12.56 7.07 3.88
N PHE A 244 11.42 6.38 3.90
CA PHE A 244 11.37 4.95 4.15
C PHE A 244 10.74 4.23 2.95
N GLY A 245 11.51 3.37 2.31
CA GLY A 245 11.05 2.49 1.24
C GLY A 245 11.00 1.05 1.73
N VAL A 246 9.89 0.34 1.52
CA VAL A 246 9.79 -1.09 1.81
C VAL A 246 9.09 -1.88 0.71
N ARG A 247 9.68 -3.01 0.32
CA ARG A 247 8.98 -4.04 -0.45
C ARG A 247 8.63 -5.19 0.47
N ASN A 248 7.35 -5.39 0.73
CA ASN A 248 6.89 -6.46 1.61
C ASN A 248 6.97 -7.83 0.95
N ASN A 249 7.11 -8.86 1.77
CA ASN A 249 7.00 -10.22 1.29
C ASN A 249 5.61 -10.51 0.70
N GLY A 250 5.58 -11.17 -0.46
CA GLY A 250 4.34 -11.48 -1.19
C GLY A 250 3.85 -10.38 -2.13
N PHE A 251 4.50 -9.21 -2.15
CA PHE A 251 4.29 -8.23 -3.22
C PHE A 251 5.21 -8.53 -4.40
N ASP A 252 4.71 -9.36 -5.32
CA ASP A 252 5.49 -9.93 -6.42
C ASP A 252 5.39 -9.12 -7.72
N MET A 253 4.53 -8.10 -7.77
CA MET A 253 4.49 -7.17 -8.89
C MET A 253 5.80 -6.37 -8.95
N ALA A 254 6.47 -6.42 -10.08
CA ALA A 254 7.68 -5.66 -10.33
C ALA A 254 7.82 -5.33 -11.82
N THR A 255 8.43 -4.18 -12.11
CA THR A 255 8.97 -3.83 -13.42
C THR A 255 10.25 -4.64 -13.70
N GLU A 256 10.96 -4.31 -14.78
CA GLU A 256 12.19 -5.05 -15.13
C GLU A 256 13.38 -4.75 -14.20
N ASP A 257 13.32 -3.63 -13.49
CA ASP A 257 14.45 -3.06 -12.77
C ASP A 257 14.07 -2.31 -11.47
N PRO A 258 13.21 -2.85 -10.58
CA PRO A 258 12.75 -2.15 -9.39
C PRO A 258 13.88 -1.78 -8.42
N ARG A 259 13.96 -0.55 -7.96
CA ARG A 259 14.99 -0.03 -7.04
C ARG A 259 14.37 0.58 -5.79
N GLY A 260 15.23 0.78 -4.79
CA GLY A 260 14.89 1.67 -3.68
C GLY A 260 14.91 3.13 -4.11
N ILE A 261 15.94 3.51 -4.86
CA ILE A 261 16.15 4.87 -5.35
C ILE A 261 16.62 4.79 -6.80
N GLU A 262 16.00 5.55 -7.68
CA GLU A 262 16.59 5.94 -8.97
C GLU A 262 16.87 7.45 -8.96
N GLY A 263 17.95 7.84 -9.65
CA GLY A 263 18.30 9.23 -9.78
C GLY A 263 19.05 9.54 -11.04
N ASP A 264 18.39 10.23 -11.97
CA ASP A 264 18.99 10.73 -13.20
C ASP A 264 18.96 12.27 -13.31
N SER A 265 19.84 12.82 -14.14
CA SER A 265 19.85 14.26 -14.41
C SER A 265 19.19 14.56 -15.74
N ASN A 266 19.69 13.98 -16.83
CA ASN A 266 19.02 14.12 -18.11
C ASN A 266 19.42 12.96 -19.03
N SER A 267 18.42 12.27 -19.57
CA SER A 267 18.61 11.08 -20.40
C SER A 267 19.31 11.31 -21.73
N ASN A 268 19.33 12.54 -22.27
CA ASN A 268 19.95 12.84 -23.56
C ASN A 268 21.25 13.64 -23.47
N ASP A 269 21.42 14.44 -22.41
CA ASP A 269 22.63 15.23 -22.15
C ASP A 269 22.91 15.24 -20.64
N PRO A 270 23.74 14.31 -20.13
CA PRO A 270 24.11 14.22 -18.71
C PRO A 270 24.73 15.49 -18.13
N THR A 271 25.10 16.47 -18.97
CA THR A 271 25.68 17.75 -18.54
C THR A 271 24.70 18.92 -18.58
N ALA A 272 23.44 18.67 -18.95
CA ALA A 272 22.40 19.69 -19.04
C ALA A 272 22.11 20.32 -17.67
N ALA A 273 22.19 21.65 -17.60
CA ALA A 273 21.94 22.40 -16.37
C ALA A 273 20.44 22.75 -16.22
N PRO A 274 19.89 22.78 -14.99
CA PRO A 274 20.55 22.37 -13.75
C PRO A 274 20.82 20.85 -13.70
N ILE A 275 21.93 20.47 -13.07
CA ILE A 275 22.22 19.07 -12.79
C ILE A 275 21.37 18.62 -11.61
N SER A 276 20.86 17.38 -11.65
CA SER A 276 20.20 16.77 -10.50
C SER A 276 21.21 16.65 -9.36
N THR A 277 21.02 17.42 -8.30
CA THR A 277 21.90 17.45 -7.12
C THR A 277 21.10 17.38 -5.82
N PRO A 278 20.21 16.39 -5.67
CA PRO A 278 19.38 16.30 -4.48
C PRO A 278 20.19 15.96 -3.24
N THR A 279 19.66 16.39 -2.09
CA THR A 279 20.15 15.96 -0.79
C THR A 279 19.12 15.05 -0.13
N LEU A 280 19.51 13.84 0.24
CA LEU A 280 18.69 12.93 1.01
C LEU A 280 19.22 12.82 2.43
N ASN A 281 18.34 12.82 3.43
CA ASN A 281 18.70 12.69 4.83
C ASN A 281 17.84 11.61 5.50
N ASN A 282 18.43 10.72 6.28
CA ASN A 282 17.74 9.67 7.04
C ASN A 282 16.89 8.78 6.12
N VAL A 283 17.55 7.90 5.38
CA VAL A 283 16.89 7.04 4.38
C VAL A 283 16.99 5.58 4.80
N THR A 284 15.91 4.83 4.66
CA THR A 284 15.94 3.37 4.79
C THR A 284 15.30 2.75 3.56
N ILE A 285 16.04 1.89 2.87
CA ILE A 285 15.52 1.01 1.81
C ILE A 285 15.52 -0.42 2.35
N LEU A 286 14.35 -1.02 2.46
CA LEU A 286 14.14 -2.34 3.04
C LEU A 286 13.48 -3.29 2.03
N ASN A 287 14.13 -4.40 1.68
CA ASN A 287 13.47 -5.49 0.96
C ASN A 287 13.17 -6.65 1.94
N LEU A 288 11.90 -7.03 1.99
CA LEU A 288 11.39 -8.19 2.73
C LEU A 288 10.94 -9.32 1.78
N ASN A 289 10.81 -9.05 0.48
CA ASN A 289 10.37 -10.02 -0.51
C ASN A 289 11.47 -11.01 -0.84
N GLN A 290 11.18 -12.31 -0.61
CA GLN A 290 12.15 -13.40 -0.75
C GLN A 290 12.36 -13.84 -2.21
N THR A 291 11.47 -13.46 -3.13
CA THR A 291 11.45 -13.92 -4.52
C THR A 291 11.70 -12.81 -5.53
N VAL A 292 11.51 -11.55 -5.13
CA VAL A 292 11.76 -10.37 -5.96
C VAL A 292 12.92 -9.58 -5.36
N ALA A 293 14.06 -9.60 -6.06
CA ALA A 293 15.20 -8.76 -5.71
C ALA A 293 14.95 -7.32 -6.15
N LEU A 294 15.52 -6.35 -5.41
CA LEU A 294 15.70 -5.01 -5.96
C LEU A 294 16.90 -5.02 -6.89
N LYS A 295 16.80 -4.31 -8.02
CA LYS A 295 17.92 -4.14 -8.94
C LYS A 295 19.06 -3.37 -8.28
N ALA A 296 18.72 -2.27 -7.61
CA ALA A 296 19.65 -1.57 -6.74
C ALA A 296 18.96 -1.05 -5.48
N GLY A 297 19.72 -0.92 -4.39
CA GLY A 297 19.32 -0.06 -3.28
C GLY A 297 19.23 1.39 -3.73
N ALA A 298 20.20 1.85 -4.52
CA ALA A 298 20.18 3.12 -5.24
C ALA A 298 20.88 3.01 -6.60
N GLU A 299 20.24 3.41 -7.69
CA GLU A 299 20.88 3.66 -8.98
C GLU A 299 21.01 5.17 -9.21
N ILE A 300 22.23 5.66 -9.39
CA ILE A 300 22.53 7.09 -9.58
C ILE A 300 23.27 7.27 -10.90
N ARG A 301 22.60 7.86 -11.89
CA ARG A 301 23.04 7.81 -13.29
C ARG A 301 22.86 9.13 -14.03
N ARG A 302 23.32 9.13 -15.28
CA ARG A 302 23.11 10.15 -16.32
C ARG A 302 23.35 11.57 -15.81
N GLY A 303 24.49 11.75 -15.13
CA GLY A 303 24.98 13.05 -14.68
C GLY A 303 24.51 13.51 -13.30
N THR A 304 23.63 12.77 -12.63
CA THR A 304 23.24 13.07 -11.23
C THR A 304 24.46 13.10 -10.32
N ASP A 305 24.49 14.05 -9.38
CA ASP A 305 25.46 14.12 -8.29
C ASP A 305 24.73 14.28 -6.95
N ALA A 306 24.37 13.15 -6.34
CA ALA A 306 23.52 13.11 -5.15
C ALA A 306 24.34 13.13 -3.85
N THR A 307 23.81 13.79 -2.82
CA THR A 307 24.33 13.68 -1.45
C THR A 307 23.35 12.92 -0.57
N ILE A 308 23.79 11.84 0.08
CA ILE A 308 22.95 11.04 0.97
C ILE A 308 23.58 10.98 2.37
N ASN A 309 22.88 11.54 3.34
CA ASN A 309 23.27 11.55 4.74
C ASN A 309 22.43 10.55 5.54
N ASN A 310 23.08 9.61 6.22
CA ASN A 310 22.44 8.58 7.03
C ASN A 310 21.47 7.71 6.22
N ILE A 311 21.99 6.74 5.47
CA ILE A 311 21.21 5.74 4.73
C ILE A 311 21.42 4.32 5.27
N LEU A 312 20.34 3.55 5.36
CA LEU A 312 20.35 2.12 5.62
C LEU A 312 19.81 1.36 4.42
N PHE A 313 20.65 0.51 3.83
CA PHE A 313 20.23 -0.53 2.90
C PHE A 313 20.03 -1.83 3.68
N ALA A 314 18.83 -2.38 3.68
CA ALA A 314 18.52 -3.58 4.44
C ALA A 314 17.76 -4.61 3.58
N ALA A 315 18.19 -5.87 3.65
CA ALA A 315 17.45 -6.99 3.12
C ALA A 315 17.31 -8.07 4.20
N TYR A 316 16.13 -8.69 4.30
CA TYR A 316 15.85 -9.70 5.32
C TYR A 316 15.73 -11.10 4.72
N ARG A 317 16.55 -12.03 5.23
CA ARG A 317 16.66 -13.43 4.77
C ARG A 317 17.13 -13.55 3.32
N GLU A 318 16.36 -14.24 2.48
CA GLU A 318 16.63 -14.45 1.05
C GLU A 318 16.26 -13.23 0.21
N ALA A 319 15.55 -12.25 0.80
CA ALA A 319 15.38 -10.95 0.16
C ALA A 319 16.76 -10.37 -0.16
N SER A 320 16.86 -9.72 -1.31
CA SER A 320 18.16 -9.29 -1.81
C SER A 320 18.07 -8.06 -2.69
N PHE A 321 19.21 -7.38 -2.82
CA PHE A 321 19.46 -6.41 -3.88
C PHE A 321 20.54 -7.00 -4.79
N GLU A 322 20.48 -6.76 -6.11
CA GLU A 322 21.60 -7.13 -6.99
C GLU A 322 22.81 -6.24 -6.69
N ASN A 323 22.58 -4.92 -6.62
CA ASN A 323 23.57 -3.93 -6.24
C ASN A 323 23.11 -3.12 -5.03
N ARG A 324 24.05 -2.74 -4.18
CA ARG A 324 23.74 -1.82 -3.08
C ARG A 324 23.59 -0.42 -3.63
N ILE A 325 24.61 0.03 -4.37
CA ILE A 325 24.61 1.25 -5.16
C ILE A 325 25.09 0.89 -6.57
N ASP A 326 24.42 1.39 -7.61
CA ASP A 326 24.87 1.33 -8.99
C ASP A 326 25.04 2.76 -9.51
N THR A 327 26.24 3.12 -9.96
CA THR A 327 26.46 4.40 -10.63
C THR A 327 26.91 4.26 -12.08
N LYS A 328 26.87 3.03 -12.62
CA LYS A 328 27.35 2.70 -13.96
C LYS A 328 26.19 2.62 -14.94
N ASP A 329 26.15 3.57 -15.87
CA ASP A 329 25.19 3.60 -16.97
C ASP A 329 25.90 3.92 -18.31
N ASP A 330 25.37 3.40 -19.41
CA ASP A 330 25.98 3.55 -20.73
C ASP A 330 25.77 4.96 -21.33
N ASN A 331 24.75 5.69 -20.88
CA ASN A 331 24.43 7.04 -21.32
C ASN A 331 25.03 8.12 -20.41
N GLY A 332 25.69 7.72 -19.32
CA GLY A 332 26.44 8.61 -18.45
C GLY A 332 26.41 8.10 -17.03
N ASP A 333 27.57 8.01 -16.40
CA ASP A 333 27.65 7.62 -14.99
C ASP A 333 27.12 8.76 -14.09
N GLY A 334 26.61 8.40 -12.92
CA GLY A 334 26.28 9.36 -11.85
C GLY A 334 27.30 9.30 -10.72
N ALA A 335 27.21 10.24 -9.79
CA ALA A 335 28.05 10.34 -8.61
C ALA A 335 27.21 10.40 -7.34
N VAL A 336 27.72 9.84 -6.25
CA VAL A 336 27.07 9.90 -4.94
C VAL A 336 28.09 10.16 -3.84
N THR A 337 27.75 11.06 -2.92
CA THR A 337 28.50 11.34 -1.70
C THR A 337 27.71 10.86 -0.47
N LEU A 338 28.32 9.97 0.32
CA LEU A 338 27.77 9.40 1.54
C LEU A 338 28.51 9.94 2.76
N THR A 339 27.79 10.41 3.77
CA THR A 339 28.39 10.85 5.05
C THR A 339 28.24 9.81 6.16
N GLU A 340 27.06 9.20 6.27
CA GLU A 340 26.74 8.09 7.16
C GLU A 340 25.93 7.07 6.37
N ALA A 341 26.42 5.84 6.27
CA ALA A 341 25.77 4.81 5.48
C ALA A 341 25.97 3.43 6.09
N TYR A 342 24.93 2.61 6.00
CA TYR A 342 24.85 1.31 6.65
C TYR A 342 24.28 0.26 5.70
N SER A 343 24.73 -0.98 5.87
CA SER A 343 24.16 -2.13 5.19
C SER A 343 23.81 -3.25 6.17
N GLN A 344 22.70 -3.93 5.92
CA GLN A 344 22.27 -5.11 6.67
C GLN A 344 21.74 -6.18 5.70
N GLY A 345 22.22 -7.42 5.84
CA GLY A 345 21.75 -8.53 5.02
C GLY A 345 22.29 -8.51 3.58
N ASN A 346 21.61 -9.21 2.67
CA ASN A 346 22.08 -9.44 1.30
C ASN A 346 21.76 -8.25 0.37
N VAL A 347 22.50 -7.15 0.50
CA VAL A 347 22.26 -5.93 -0.30
C VAL A 347 23.19 -5.80 -1.50
N GLY A 348 23.88 -6.86 -1.91
CA GLY A 348 24.78 -6.83 -3.07
C GLY A 348 26.05 -6.00 -2.86
N ALA A 349 26.88 -5.96 -3.91
CA ALA A 349 28.06 -5.11 -3.97
C ALA A 349 27.76 -3.79 -4.70
N ASP A 350 28.58 -2.77 -4.51
CA ASP A 350 28.48 -1.55 -5.32
C ASP A 350 28.95 -1.83 -6.76
N LYS A 351 28.32 -1.17 -7.72
CA LYS A 351 28.68 -1.17 -9.15
C LYS A 351 29.14 0.23 -9.54
N ASP A 352 30.44 0.43 -9.42
CA ASP A 352 31.07 1.73 -9.61
C ASP A 352 31.21 2.06 -11.10
N GLY A 353 30.45 3.05 -11.56
CA GLY A 353 30.67 3.69 -12.86
C GLY A 353 31.57 4.92 -12.76
N SER A 354 31.35 5.71 -11.71
CA SER A 354 32.16 6.89 -11.40
C SER A 354 32.45 6.97 -9.89
N THR A 355 32.08 8.06 -9.23
CA THR A 355 32.41 8.36 -7.84
C THR A 355 31.33 7.86 -6.89
N ILE A 356 31.71 6.93 -6.01
CA ILE A 356 31.00 6.66 -4.75
C ILE A 356 31.93 7.14 -3.62
N GLU A 357 31.65 8.30 -3.06
CA GLU A 357 32.40 8.88 -1.94
C GLU A 357 31.77 8.49 -0.60
N GLY A 358 32.60 8.15 0.38
CA GLY A 358 32.17 7.75 1.72
C GLY A 358 32.39 6.26 2.01
N THR A 359 31.94 5.81 3.18
CA THR A 359 32.10 4.42 3.62
C THR A 359 30.79 3.88 4.14
N ILE A 360 30.47 2.63 3.76
CA ILE A 360 29.27 1.93 4.21
C ILE A 360 29.67 0.93 5.30
N THR A 361 29.03 1.04 6.47
CA THR A 361 29.28 0.17 7.61
C THR A 361 28.27 -0.97 7.65
N GLU A 362 28.73 -2.21 7.58
CA GLU A 362 27.85 -3.37 7.78
C GLU A 362 27.45 -3.49 9.25
N ILE A 363 26.15 -3.64 9.49
CA ILE A 363 25.54 -3.80 10.82
C ILE A 363 24.52 -4.94 10.82
N GLY A 364 24.29 -5.55 11.97
CA GLY A 364 23.30 -6.64 12.14
C GLY A 364 21.99 -6.20 12.79
N ASP A 365 21.87 -4.94 13.17
CA ASP A 365 20.80 -4.43 14.04
C ASP A 365 20.19 -3.10 13.53
N GLY A 366 20.31 -2.77 12.25
CA GLY A 366 19.70 -1.59 11.64
C GLY A 366 18.18 -1.67 11.54
N ILE A 367 17.67 -2.82 11.07
CA ILE A 367 16.26 -3.21 11.16
C ILE A 367 16.15 -4.46 12.04
N VAL A 368 15.30 -4.41 13.05
CA VAL A 368 14.93 -5.55 13.88
C VAL A 368 13.51 -5.95 13.54
N ILE A 369 13.33 -7.23 13.20
CA ILE A 369 12.02 -7.81 12.94
C ILE A 369 11.72 -8.76 14.08
N SER A 370 10.68 -8.45 14.84
CA SER A 370 10.22 -9.28 15.97
C SER A 370 9.24 -10.35 15.50
N ASP A 371 9.00 -11.35 16.35
CA ASP A 371 8.21 -12.55 16.02
C ASP A 371 6.78 -12.24 15.55
N ASN A 372 6.21 -11.10 15.91
CA ASN A 372 4.87 -10.65 15.50
C ASN A 372 4.87 -9.80 14.21
N ASN A 373 5.93 -9.89 13.40
CA ASN A 373 6.14 -9.11 12.17
C ASN A 373 6.31 -7.60 12.38
N THR A 374 6.54 -7.14 13.61
CA THR A 374 6.85 -5.71 13.83
C THR A 374 8.26 -5.43 13.34
N VAL A 375 8.36 -4.45 12.46
CA VAL A 375 9.63 -3.91 11.93
C VAL A 375 10.00 -2.68 12.74
N GLU A 376 11.14 -2.73 13.42
CA GLU A 376 11.67 -1.64 14.23
C GLU A 376 12.99 -1.16 13.64
N GLY A 377 13.10 0.15 13.41
CA GLY A 377 14.34 0.79 12.99
C GLY A 377 15.23 1.13 14.19
N LYS A 378 16.55 0.96 14.03
CA LYS A 378 17.51 1.39 15.03
C LYS A 378 17.62 2.92 15.06
N ALA A 379 17.44 3.49 16.25
CA ALA A 379 17.54 4.94 16.44
C ALA A 379 18.87 5.50 15.91
N GLY A 380 18.78 6.52 15.06
CA GLY A 380 19.93 7.19 14.44
C GLY A 380 20.55 6.44 13.26
N VAL A 381 19.91 5.38 12.76
CA VAL A 381 20.35 4.64 11.57
C VAL A 381 19.22 4.67 10.54
N GLY A 382 19.46 5.27 9.39
CA GLY A 382 18.46 5.44 8.33
C GLY A 382 17.27 6.31 8.77
N ALA A 383 16.11 6.00 8.24
CA ALA A 383 14.84 6.67 8.53
C ALA A 383 14.33 6.41 9.96
N ASP A 384 13.71 7.42 10.56
CA ASP A 384 12.89 7.31 11.77
C ASP A 384 11.50 6.78 11.42
N LEU A 385 11.30 5.48 11.62
CA LEU A 385 10.06 4.79 11.30
C LEU A 385 8.87 5.28 12.15
N ALA A 386 9.11 5.77 13.37
CA ALA A 386 8.04 6.24 14.26
C ALA A 386 7.32 7.50 13.69
N ALA A 387 7.97 8.22 12.78
CA ALA A 387 7.34 9.33 12.06
C ALA A 387 6.17 8.89 11.17
N PHE A 388 6.03 7.59 10.90
CA PHE A 388 4.99 6.99 10.07
C PHE A 388 3.90 6.24 10.86
N ASP A 389 3.99 6.18 12.20
CA ASP A 389 3.03 5.47 13.06
C ASP A 389 1.58 5.90 12.83
N TRP A 390 1.36 7.17 12.45
CA TRP A 390 0.05 7.71 12.15
C TRP A 390 -0.65 7.02 10.98
N ALA A 391 0.11 6.43 10.05
CA ALA A 391 -0.41 5.71 8.90
C ALA A 391 -0.66 4.22 9.19
N ASN A 392 -0.32 3.74 10.40
CA ASN A 392 -0.42 2.34 10.79
C ASN A 392 0.22 1.39 9.75
N PRO A 393 1.52 1.55 9.45
CA PRO A 393 2.19 0.77 8.42
C PRO A 393 2.09 -0.73 8.71
N THR A 394 1.77 -1.51 7.69
CA THR A 394 1.69 -2.96 7.78
C THR A 394 2.88 -3.61 7.10
N PHE A 395 3.57 -4.48 7.82
CA PHE A 395 4.70 -5.23 7.28
C PHE A 395 4.34 -6.71 7.09
N VAL A 396 4.68 -7.24 5.92
CA VAL A 396 4.62 -8.67 5.65
C VAL A 396 6.05 -9.17 5.53
N VAL A 397 6.45 -10.01 6.47
CA VAL A 397 7.80 -10.57 6.57
C VAL A 397 7.70 -12.10 6.53
N THR A 398 8.68 -12.74 5.92
CA THR A 398 8.84 -14.19 6.09
C THR A 398 9.57 -14.44 7.40
N GLN A 399 8.85 -14.96 8.39
CA GLN A 399 9.47 -15.45 9.62
C GLN A 399 10.08 -16.83 9.34
N THR A 400 11.38 -16.99 9.61
CA THR A 400 12.21 -18.22 9.48
C THR A 400 12.52 -18.76 8.06
N ASP A 401 13.69 -19.42 7.94
CA ASP A 401 14.31 -19.89 6.70
C ASP A 401 13.47 -20.99 6.04
N GLY A 402 12.56 -20.65 5.12
CA GLY A 402 11.93 -21.62 4.21
C GLY A 402 11.27 -22.85 4.86
N VAL A 403 11.09 -22.85 6.17
CA VAL A 403 10.27 -23.78 6.91
C VAL A 403 8.91 -23.10 6.91
N VAL A 404 7.98 -23.65 6.12
CA VAL A 404 6.56 -23.62 6.50
C VAL A 404 6.58 -23.76 8.01
N VAL A 405 6.18 -22.74 8.77
CA VAL A 405 5.91 -22.95 10.19
C VAL A 405 4.93 -24.10 10.16
N GLU A 406 5.40 -25.31 10.46
CA GLU A 406 4.52 -26.42 10.67
C GLU A 406 3.71 -25.96 11.86
N GLU A 407 2.51 -25.47 11.55
CA GLU A 407 1.38 -25.29 12.43
C GLU A 407 1.60 -26.21 13.63
N PRO A 408 1.99 -25.71 14.82
CA PRO A 408 2.53 -26.54 15.89
C PRO A 408 1.66 -27.79 16.09
N GLU A 409 2.25 -28.96 15.83
CA GLU A 409 1.49 -30.20 15.75
C GLU A 409 0.94 -30.58 17.13
N LEU A 410 -0.37 -30.53 17.26
CA LEU A 410 -1.13 -31.10 18.35
C LEU A 410 -1.34 -32.59 18.06
N GLN A 411 -0.60 -33.45 18.77
CA GLN A 411 -0.80 -34.89 18.77
C GLN A 411 -0.24 -35.52 20.06
N GLY A 412 -0.68 -36.73 20.37
CA GLY A 412 -0.21 -37.47 21.56
C GLY A 412 -0.99 -37.10 22.81
N THR A 413 -0.30 -36.80 23.91
CA THR A 413 -0.94 -36.64 25.23
C THR A 413 -0.52 -35.36 25.94
N ILE A 414 -1.49 -34.59 26.44
CA ILE A 414 -1.28 -33.46 27.34
C ILE A 414 -1.41 -33.98 28.78
N THR A 415 -0.34 -33.86 29.57
CA THR A 415 -0.29 -34.35 30.97
C THR A 415 -0.15 -33.24 32.00
N GLU A 416 0.03 -32.00 31.55
CA GLU A 416 0.13 -30.80 32.37
C GLU A 416 -0.75 -29.70 31.77
N ASP A 417 -1.09 -28.68 32.56
CA ASP A 417 -1.89 -27.55 32.09
C ASP A 417 -1.21 -26.89 30.87
N THR A 418 -1.94 -26.82 29.77
CA THR A 418 -1.43 -26.34 28.48
C THR A 418 -2.35 -25.24 27.96
N LYS A 419 -1.77 -24.19 27.39
CA LYS A 419 -2.51 -23.04 26.84
C LYS A 419 -2.17 -22.84 25.36
N LEU A 420 -3.20 -22.81 24.52
CA LEU A 420 -3.12 -22.43 23.11
C LEU A 420 -3.52 -20.95 22.98
N VAL A 421 -2.74 -20.16 22.25
CA VAL A 421 -2.92 -18.70 22.13
C VAL A 421 -3.49 -18.31 20.78
N SER A 422 -4.13 -17.14 20.69
CA SER A 422 -4.83 -16.71 19.45
C SER A 422 -3.91 -16.21 18.35
N THR A 423 -2.65 -15.91 18.67
CA THR A 423 -1.63 -15.46 17.70
C THR A 423 -0.94 -16.60 16.96
N VAL A 424 -1.36 -17.85 17.22
CA VAL A 424 -0.78 -19.06 16.64
C VAL A 424 -1.91 -19.90 16.04
N GLU A 425 -1.76 -20.28 14.77
CA GLU A 425 -2.54 -21.35 14.18
C GLU A 425 -1.91 -22.70 14.58
N TYR A 426 -2.71 -23.74 14.81
CA TYR A 426 -2.23 -25.06 15.24
C TYR A 426 -2.72 -26.14 14.30
N SER A 427 -1.90 -27.16 14.05
CA SER A 427 -2.30 -28.35 13.30
C SER A 427 -2.64 -29.47 14.26
N LEU A 428 -3.88 -29.96 14.26
CA LEU A 428 -4.23 -31.21 14.91
C LEU A 428 -3.80 -32.35 13.99
N ALA A 429 -2.55 -32.77 14.16
CA ALA A 429 -1.87 -33.71 13.27
C ALA A 429 -2.27 -35.16 13.48
N GLY A 430 -2.84 -35.51 14.64
CA GLY A 430 -3.20 -36.86 15.02
C GLY A 430 -4.14 -36.89 16.23
N PRO A 431 -4.30 -38.04 16.90
CA PRO A 431 -5.09 -38.11 18.12
C PRO A 431 -4.39 -37.32 19.22
N LEU A 432 -5.07 -36.31 19.77
CA LEU A 432 -4.62 -35.53 20.92
C LEU A 432 -5.49 -35.89 22.13
N THR A 433 -4.88 -36.32 23.24
CA THR A 433 -5.60 -36.68 24.47
C THR A 433 -5.15 -35.84 25.66
N VAL A 434 -6.07 -35.11 26.29
CA VAL A 434 -5.82 -34.43 27.57
C VAL A 434 -6.04 -35.43 28.69
N LYS A 435 -4.98 -35.70 29.47
CA LYS A 435 -4.95 -36.71 30.53
C LYS A 435 -5.51 -36.18 31.84
N GLU A 436 -5.96 -37.11 32.69
CA GLU A 436 -6.48 -36.81 34.03
C GLU A 436 -5.55 -35.85 34.81
N GLY A 437 -6.13 -34.79 35.38
CA GLY A 437 -5.40 -33.77 36.13
C GLY A 437 -4.87 -32.61 35.31
N ALA A 438 -4.88 -32.70 33.97
CA ALA A 438 -4.47 -31.61 33.09
C ALA A 438 -5.65 -30.79 32.55
N THR A 439 -5.39 -29.51 32.28
CA THR A 439 -6.32 -28.58 31.65
C THR A 439 -5.74 -28.09 30.31
N LEU A 440 -6.47 -28.29 29.21
CA LEU A 440 -6.21 -27.60 27.96
C LEU A 440 -7.04 -26.31 27.92
N THR A 441 -6.38 -25.16 27.87
CA THR A 441 -7.01 -23.84 27.70
C THR A 441 -6.77 -23.34 26.29
N ILE A 442 -7.80 -22.84 25.62
CA ILE A 442 -7.74 -22.29 24.26
C ILE A 442 -8.28 -20.85 24.31
N GLU A 443 -7.45 -19.90 23.88
CA GLU A 443 -7.83 -18.49 23.84
C GLU A 443 -8.88 -18.19 22.76
N ALA A 444 -9.69 -17.15 22.98
CA ALA A 444 -10.64 -16.65 22.00
C ALA A 444 -9.92 -16.25 20.69
N GLY A 445 -10.45 -16.69 19.54
CA GLY A 445 -9.87 -16.41 18.23
C GLY A 445 -8.82 -17.41 17.75
N THR A 446 -8.43 -18.41 18.54
CA THR A 446 -7.51 -19.47 18.08
C THR A 446 -8.16 -20.34 17.00
N THR A 447 -7.40 -20.63 15.93
CA THR A 447 -7.76 -21.57 14.87
C THR A 447 -6.91 -22.85 14.99
N ILE A 448 -7.57 -24.01 14.95
CA ILE A 448 -6.96 -25.34 14.98
C ILE A 448 -7.42 -26.10 13.73
N LYS A 449 -6.47 -26.49 12.87
CA LYS A 449 -6.74 -27.18 11.61
C LYS A 449 -6.38 -28.66 11.75
N ALA A 450 -7.36 -29.54 11.64
CA ALA A 450 -7.17 -30.98 11.62
C ALA A 450 -6.60 -31.43 10.27
N VAL A 451 -5.57 -32.28 10.32
CA VAL A 451 -4.96 -32.82 9.10
C VAL A 451 -5.92 -33.73 8.36
N SER A 452 -6.30 -33.32 7.15
CA SER A 452 -7.21 -34.03 6.28
C SER A 452 -6.59 -35.27 5.66
N GLY A 453 -7.44 -36.19 5.18
CA GLY A 453 -6.99 -37.47 4.61
C GLY A 453 -6.56 -38.52 5.65
N ARG A 454 -6.65 -38.19 6.95
CA ARG A 454 -6.48 -39.12 8.07
C ARG A 454 -7.82 -39.48 8.71
N THR A 455 -7.87 -40.64 9.35
CA THR A 455 -9.09 -41.14 10.02
C THR A 455 -8.99 -41.16 11.55
N ASP A 456 -7.81 -40.83 12.09
CA ASP A 456 -7.46 -40.92 13.51
C ASP A 456 -7.22 -39.55 14.16
N VAL A 457 -7.67 -38.47 13.51
CA VAL A 457 -7.45 -37.09 13.97
C VAL A 457 -8.65 -36.63 14.81
N PHE A 458 -8.45 -36.46 16.12
CA PHE A 458 -9.47 -35.99 17.05
C PHE A 458 -8.84 -35.41 18.31
N LEU A 459 -9.60 -34.60 19.05
CA LEU A 459 -9.26 -34.15 20.39
C LEU A 459 -10.12 -34.92 21.40
N ALA A 460 -9.48 -35.65 22.32
CA ALA A 460 -10.15 -36.32 23.43
C ALA A 460 -9.72 -35.72 24.77
N VAL A 461 -10.68 -35.56 25.68
CA VAL A 461 -10.45 -35.09 27.05
C VAL A 461 -10.89 -36.19 27.98
N GLU A 462 -9.95 -36.79 28.70
CA GLU A 462 -10.23 -37.91 29.59
C GLU A 462 -10.98 -37.47 30.84
N ARG A 463 -11.59 -38.45 31.52
CA ARG A 463 -12.21 -38.25 32.82
C ARG A 463 -11.26 -37.58 33.81
N GLY A 464 -11.70 -36.49 34.43
CA GLY A 464 -10.88 -35.73 35.37
C GLY A 464 -9.84 -34.82 34.73
N ALA A 465 -9.78 -34.73 33.39
CA ALA A 465 -9.14 -33.65 32.66
C ALA A 465 -10.15 -32.53 32.35
N LYS A 466 -9.68 -31.38 31.85
CA LYS A 466 -10.53 -30.24 31.49
C LYS A 466 -10.18 -29.65 30.12
N LEU A 467 -11.21 -29.19 29.42
CA LEU A 467 -11.08 -28.30 28.26
C LEU A 467 -11.75 -26.95 28.55
N ILE A 468 -10.98 -25.88 28.54
CA ILE A 468 -11.47 -24.50 28.67
C ILE A 468 -11.31 -23.80 27.32
N ALA A 469 -12.38 -23.75 26.53
CA ALA A 469 -12.41 -23.13 25.21
C ALA A 469 -13.52 -22.07 25.17
N VAL A 470 -13.19 -20.87 25.64
CA VAL A 470 -14.13 -19.76 25.85
C VAL A 470 -13.83 -18.66 24.83
N GLY A 471 -14.43 -18.77 23.65
CA GLY A 471 -14.39 -17.74 22.60
C GLY A 471 -15.35 -16.58 22.88
N THR A 472 -15.46 -15.65 21.91
CA THR A 472 -16.48 -14.60 21.91
C THR A 472 -17.21 -14.54 20.57
N ALA A 473 -18.31 -13.77 20.48
CA ALA A 473 -19.01 -13.56 19.22
C ALA A 473 -18.12 -12.90 18.14
N ALA A 474 -17.21 -12.01 18.56
CA ALA A 474 -16.27 -11.33 17.66
C ALA A 474 -15.02 -12.18 17.34
N ALA A 475 -14.66 -13.10 18.23
CA ALA A 475 -13.49 -13.96 18.10
C ALA A 475 -13.82 -15.40 18.56
N PRO A 476 -14.55 -16.18 17.74
CA PRO A 476 -14.85 -17.56 18.06
C PRO A 476 -13.57 -18.42 17.99
N ILE A 477 -13.52 -19.49 18.77
CA ILE A 477 -12.50 -20.54 18.59
C ILE A 477 -12.95 -21.43 17.44
N ARG A 478 -12.06 -21.71 16.48
CA ARG A 478 -12.40 -22.49 15.29
C ARG A 478 -11.58 -23.76 15.20
N PHE A 479 -12.25 -24.90 15.20
CA PHE A 479 -11.74 -26.18 14.73
C PHE A 479 -12.21 -26.38 13.29
N THR A 480 -11.32 -26.76 12.39
CA THR A 480 -11.65 -26.98 10.97
C THR A 480 -10.72 -28.01 10.35
N SER A 481 -11.01 -28.46 9.13
CA SER A 481 -10.08 -29.25 8.30
C SER A 481 -9.03 -28.35 7.63
N ASP A 482 -7.83 -28.87 7.41
CA ASP A 482 -6.79 -28.24 6.58
C ASP A 482 -6.99 -28.46 5.07
N ALA A 483 -8.02 -29.24 4.67
CA ALA A 483 -8.32 -29.49 3.27
C ALA A 483 -8.62 -28.19 2.52
N THR A 484 -8.22 -28.13 1.25
CA THR A 484 -8.54 -27.00 0.35
C THR A 484 -10.04 -26.76 0.18
N SER A 485 -10.85 -27.80 0.41
CA SER A 485 -12.31 -27.71 0.52
C SER A 485 -12.77 -28.57 1.71
N PRO A 486 -12.90 -27.99 2.91
CA PRO A 486 -13.31 -28.72 4.11
C PRO A 486 -14.66 -29.42 3.94
N ALA A 487 -14.70 -30.72 4.23
CA ALA A 487 -15.88 -31.55 4.10
C ALA A 487 -16.25 -32.24 5.43
N ALA A 488 -17.52 -32.64 5.53
CA ALA A 488 -17.98 -33.42 6.66
C ALA A 488 -17.24 -34.76 6.73
N GLY A 489 -16.64 -35.06 7.88
CA GLY A 489 -15.88 -36.30 8.10
C GLY A 489 -14.37 -36.17 7.88
N ASP A 490 -13.84 -34.99 7.59
CA ASP A 490 -12.40 -34.76 7.46
C ASP A 490 -11.61 -35.01 8.75
N TRP A 491 -12.28 -34.96 9.91
CA TRP A 491 -11.70 -35.24 11.23
C TRP A 491 -12.77 -35.74 12.21
N GLY A 492 -12.33 -36.32 13.34
CA GLY A 492 -13.17 -37.05 14.30
C GLY A 492 -13.89 -36.21 15.35
N GLY A 493 -13.66 -34.89 15.39
CA GLY A 493 -14.31 -33.99 16.33
C GLY A 493 -13.63 -33.87 17.70
N ILE A 494 -14.37 -33.28 18.64
CA ILE A 494 -13.97 -33.11 20.04
C ILE A 494 -14.77 -34.09 20.91
N VAL A 495 -14.09 -34.90 21.71
CA VAL A 495 -14.67 -35.88 22.62
C VAL A 495 -14.38 -35.47 24.07
N LEU A 496 -15.43 -35.16 24.82
CA LEU A 496 -15.35 -34.87 26.26
C LEU A 496 -15.85 -36.07 27.06
N ALA A 497 -14.95 -36.78 27.74
CA ALA A 497 -15.29 -37.94 28.56
C ALA A 497 -15.32 -37.57 30.04
N GLY A 498 -16.52 -37.45 30.62
CA GLY A 498 -16.71 -37.05 32.02
C GLY A 498 -16.80 -38.20 33.02
N LYS A 499 -16.71 -37.87 34.31
CA LYS A 499 -16.95 -38.72 35.50
C LYS A 499 -18.43 -38.80 35.92
N ALA A 500 -19.32 -38.17 35.17
CA ALA A 500 -20.76 -38.20 35.42
C ALA A 500 -21.35 -39.63 35.34
N PRO A 501 -22.40 -39.95 36.13
CA PRO A 501 -23.03 -41.27 36.09
C PRO A 501 -23.53 -41.67 34.70
N SER A 502 -23.22 -42.90 34.29
CA SER A 502 -23.70 -43.52 33.05
C SER A 502 -24.46 -44.80 33.37
N ASN A 503 -25.54 -45.07 32.62
CA ASN A 503 -26.32 -46.31 32.74
C ASN A 503 -25.61 -47.53 32.11
N LYS A 504 -24.46 -47.32 31.45
CA LYS A 504 -23.60 -48.38 30.91
C LYS A 504 -22.50 -48.84 31.90
N GLY A 505 -22.26 -48.11 32.99
CA GLY A 505 -21.25 -48.44 34.01
C GLY A 505 -20.41 -47.24 34.44
N THR A 506 -19.38 -47.48 35.26
CA THR A 506 -18.48 -46.47 35.82
C THR A 506 -17.14 -46.34 35.09
N ASP A 507 -16.82 -47.28 34.21
CA ASP A 507 -15.59 -47.35 33.43
C ASP A 507 -15.94 -47.81 32.01
N VAL A 508 -16.70 -46.99 31.28
CA VAL A 508 -17.18 -47.34 29.94
C VAL A 508 -16.21 -46.78 28.92
N GLU A 509 -15.69 -47.63 28.05
CA GLU A 509 -14.82 -47.20 26.96
C GLU A 509 -15.64 -46.54 25.85
N SER A 510 -15.18 -45.37 25.38
CA SER A 510 -15.75 -44.67 24.24
C SER A 510 -15.42 -45.40 22.95
N GLU A 511 -16.45 -45.72 22.17
CA GLU A 511 -16.33 -46.33 20.83
C GLU A 511 -15.68 -45.38 19.80
N VAL A 512 -15.58 -44.08 20.11
CA VAL A 512 -15.10 -43.04 19.18
C VAL A 512 -13.62 -42.71 19.39
N ALA A 513 -13.13 -42.72 20.64
CA ALA A 513 -11.78 -42.26 20.98
C ALA A 513 -10.99 -43.20 21.92
N GLY A 514 -11.58 -44.34 22.34
CA GLY A 514 -10.92 -45.29 23.25
C GLY A 514 -10.66 -44.76 24.67
N VAL A 515 -11.24 -43.61 25.03
CA VAL A 515 -11.15 -43.02 26.38
C VAL A 515 -12.30 -43.49 27.27
N LEU A 516 -12.05 -43.57 28.59
CA LEU A 516 -13.08 -43.97 29.56
C LEU A 516 -13.98 -42.79 29.94
N TYR A 517 -15.29 -43.02 29.92
CA TYR A 517 -16.31 -42.14 30.49
C TYR A 517 -17.19 -42.89 31.49
N GLY A 518 -17.98 -42.14 32.25
CA GLY A 518 -18.79 -42.69 33.33
C GLY A 518 -18.08 -42.59 34.67
N GLY A 519 -18.86 -42.63 35.74
CA GLY A 519 -18.36 -42.56 37.10
C GLY A 519 -19.50 -42.40 38.09
N THR A 520 -19.19 -41.87 39.27
CA THR A 520 -20.18 -41.64 40.33
C THR A 520 -20.36 -40.16 40.65
N ASP A 521 -19.65 -39.27 39.95
CA ASP A 521 -19.62 -37.84 40.26
C ASP A 521 -20.70 -37.08 39.48
N ALA A 522 -21.86 -36.91 40.09
CA ALA A 522 -22.97 -36.16 39.49
C ALA A 522 -22.66 -34.65 39.32
N ALA A 523 -21.58 -34.14 39.92
CA ALA A 523 -21.15 -32.75 39.83
C ALA A 523 -19.89 -32.59 38.95
N ASP A 524 -19.55 -33.61 38.14
CA ASP A 524 -18.40 -33.56 37.26
C ASP A 524 -18.38 -32.31 36.37
N ASN A 525 -17.21 -31.71 36.25
CA ASN A 525 -16.96 -30.53 35.42
C ASN A 525 -15.76 -30.80 34.52
N SER A 526 -16.05 -31.26 33.29
CA SER A 526 -15.05 -31.54 32.26
C SER A 526 -14.59 -30.29 31.48
N GLY A 527 -15.04 -29.09 31.89
CA GLY A 527 -14.63 -27.82 31.31
C GLY A 527 -15.78 -26.93 30.82
N GLU A 528 -15.43 -25.93 30.02
CA GLU A 528 -16.33 -24.90 29.51
C GLU A 528 -16.06 -24.64 28.03
N LEU A 529 -17.11 -24.70 27.22
CA LEU A 529 -17.06 -24.43 25.77
C LEU A 529 -18.12 -23.37 25.44
N SER A 530 -17.68 -22.22 24.90
CA SER A 530 -18.58 -21.16 24.44
C SER A 530 -18.00 -20.47 23.20
N TYR A 531 -18.84 -20.15 22.22
CA TYR A 531 -18.41 -19.56 20.93
C TYR A 531 -17.31 -20.40 20.25
N VAL A 532 -17.51 -21.72 20.25
CA VAL A 532 -16.66 -22.68 19.53
C VAL A 532 -17.36 -23.09 18.24
N ILE A 533 -16.66 -22.98 17.13
CA ILE A 533 -17.05 -23.48 15.80
C ILE A 533 -16.23 -24.75 15.54
N ALA A 534 -16.88 -25.87 15.23
CA ALA A 534 -16.22 -27.14 14.95
C ALA A 534 -16.91 -27.86 13.78
#